data_AF-A0A6V7WGN1-F1
#
_entry.id   AF-A0A6V7WGN1-F1
#
_cell.length_a   1.000
_cell.length_b   1.000
_cell.length_c   1.000
_cell.angle_alpha   90.00
_cell.angle_beta   90.00
_cell.angle_gamma   90.00
#
_symmetry.space_group_name_H-M   'P 1'
#
loop_
_entity.id
_entity.type
_entity.pdbx_description
1 polymer ?
#
loop_
_entity_poly.entity_id
_entity_poly.type
_entity_poly.pdbx_seq_one_letter_code
_entity_poly.pdbx_strand_id
1 'polypeptide(L)'
;MKNLNFQQSSITTIFFGCGLVYPPTNKLNEEFPYVFFTQNGNQIGKGILLMENSESYKPHIGLKCCSVEANFGNNWESRPFEYDITKHLILKEFC
;
A
#
# COMPACT_ATOMS: atom_id res chain seq x y z
N MET A 1 5.88 6.89 7.00
CA MET A 1 5.08 5.86 6.32
C MET A 1 5.68 5.67 4.93
N LYS A 2 6.03 4.45 4.52
CA LYS A 2 6.63 4.17 3.20
C LYS A 2 5.57 3.51 2.32
N ASN A 3 5.15 4.19 1.27
CA ASN A 3 4.18 3.67 0.30
C ASN A 3 4.93 3.21 -0.96
N LEU A 4 4.46 2.12 -1.58
CA LEU A 4 4.96 1.66 -2.87
C LEU A 4 3.82 1.59 -3.86
N ASN A 5 4.06 2.18 -5.02
CA ASN A 5 3.25 1.91 -6.21
C ASN A 5 4.07 1.15 -7.24
N PHE A 6 3.39 0.27 -7.99
CA PHE A 6 3.93 -0.40 -9.17
C PHE A 6 3.09 0.01 -10.39
N GLN A 7 3.77 0.30 -11.50
CA GLN A 7 3.14 0.56 -12.80
C GLN A 7 3.39 -0.61 -13.73
N GLN A 8 2.39 -1.11 -14.45
CA GLN A 8 2.59 -2.09 -15.53
C GLN A 8 2.35 -1.44 -16.90
N SER A 9 3.26 -1.67 -17.85
CA SER A 9 3.14 -1.21 -19.24
C SER A 9 2.50 -2.28 -20.11
N SER A 10 1.21 -2.15 -20.42
CA SER A 10 0.51 -2.96 -21.44
C SER A 10 -0.74 -2.22 -21.96
N ILE A 11 -0.63 -1.33 -22.96
CA ILE A 11 -1.71 -0.61 -23.72
C ILE A 11 -2.69 0.26 -22.86
N THR A 12 -2.93 -0.09 -21.61
CA THR A 12 -3.59 0.64 -20.53
C THR A 12 -2.65 0.61 -19.32
N THR A 13 -2.20 1.77 -18.83
CA THR A 13 -1.38 1.84 -17.62
C THR A 13 -2.26 1.54 -16.42
N ILE A 14 -1.90 0.48 -15.67
CA ILE A 14 -2.57 0.14 -14.41
C ILE A 14 -1.63 0.52 -13.26
N PHE A 15 -2.18 1.24 -12.29
CA PHE A 15 -1.49 1.62 -11.06
C PHE A 15 -1.92 0.68 -9.95
N PHE A 16 -0.97 -0.05 -9.40
CA PHE A 16 -1.17 -0.78 -8.14
C PHE A 16 -0.46 -0.03 -7.02
N GLY A 17 -1.10 0.06 -5.86
CA GLY A 17 -0.49 0.58 -4.64
C GLY A 17 -0.65 -0.40 -3.49
N CYS A 18 0.34 -0.44 -2.61
CA CYS A 18 0.24 -1.12 -1.31
C CYS A 18 0.55 -0.14 -0.18
N GLY A 19 -0.26 -0.17 0.86
CA GLY A 19 -0.09 0.63 2.07
C GLY A 19 0.04 -0.26 3.29
N LEU A 20 0.93 0.13 4.20
CA LEU A 20 1.10 -0.47 5.52
C LEU A 20 0.71 0.56 6.58
N VAL A 21 -0.25 0.23 7.41
CA VAL A 21 -0.73 1.08 8.49
C VAL A 21 -0.29 0.48 9.81
N TYR A 22 0.44 1.26 10.59
CA TYR A 22 0.75 0.92 11.97
C TYR A 22 -0.31 1.53 12.89
N PRO A 23 -0.70 0.83 13.96
CA PRO A 23 -1.57 1.41 14.96
C PRO A 23 -0.83 2.57 15.68
N PRO A 24 -1.58 3.51 16.28
CA PRO A 24 -1.01 4.53 17.14
C PRO A 24 -0.12 3.92 18.23
N THR A 25 0.94 4.62 18.63
CA THR A 25 1.93 4.11 19.60
C THR A 25 1.30 3.67 20.93
N ASN A 26 0.25 4.36 21.38
CA ASN A 26 -0.48 4.03 22.60
C ASN A 26 -1.37 2.78 22.49
N LYS A 27 -1.48 2.18 21.31
CA LYS A 27 -2.32 1.00 21.02
C LYS A 27 -1.53 -0.20 20.47
N LEU A 28 -0.20 -0.13 20.47
CA LEU A 28 0.65 -1.19 19.91
C LEU A 28 0.45 -2.55 20.59
N ASN A 29 -0.07 -2.61 21.82
CA ASN A 29 -0.35 -3.88 22.51
C ASN A 29 -1.76 -4.44 22.25
N GLU A 30 -2.63 -3.68 21.59
CA GLU A 30 -4.05 -4.00 21.41
C GLU A 30 -4.45 -4.14 19.94
N GLU A 31 -3.74 -3.43 19.05
CA GLU A 31 -3.99 -3.41 17.62
C GLU A 31 -2.72 -3.89 16.90
N PHE A 32 -2.91 -4.57 15.78
CA PHE A 32 -1.82 -4.99 14.90
C PHE A 32 -1.79 -4.12 13.64
N PRO A 33 -0.61 -3.95 13.01
CA PRO A 33 -0.50 -3.37 11.69
C PRO A 33 -1.36 -4.13 10.69
N TYR A 34 -1.76 -3.45 9.63
CA TYR A 34 -2.43 -4.09 8.51
C TYR A 34 -1.92 -3.56 7.19
N VAL A 35 -2.07 -4.38 6.16
CA VAL A 35 -1.76 -4.03 4.78
C VAL A 35 -3.07 -3.87 4.01
N PHE A 36 -3.12 -2.87 3.13
CA PHE A 36 -4.19 -2.71 2.16
C PHE A 36 -3.62 -2.51 0.76
N PHE A 37 -4.44 -2.82 -0.23
CA PHE A 37 -4.07 -2.72 -1.64
C PHE A 37 -5.00 -1.76 -2.36
N THR A 38 -4.48 -1.15 -3.42
CA THR A 38 -5.24 -0.22 -4.26
C THR A 38 -4.97 -0.52 -5.73
N GLN A 39 -5.97 -0.24 -6.55
CA GLN A 39 -5.87 -0.25 -8.00
C GLN A 39 -6.46 1.04 -8.54
N ASN A 40 -5.67 1.78 -9.33
CA ASN A 40 -6.05 3.06 -9.92
C ASN A 40 -6.69 4.02 -8.90
N GLY A 41 -6.03 4.20 -7.75
CA GLY A 41 -6.45 5.13 -6.70
C GLY A 41 -7.61 4.65 -5.82
N ASN A 42 -8.17 3.46 -6.06
CA ASN A 42 -9.26 2.90 -5.27
C ASN A 42 -8.77 1.71 -4.46
N GLN A 43 -9.20 1.60 -3.19
CA GLN A 43 -8.90 0.41 -2.39
C GLN A 43 -9.56 -0.83 -2.99
N ILE A 44 -8.81 -1.93 -3.04
CA ILE A 44 -9.28 -3.23 -3.50
C ILE A 44 -9.26 -4.22 -2.33
N GLY A 45 -10.37 -4.93 -2.15
CA GLY A 45 -10.51 -5.92 -1.08
C GLY A 45 -10.47 -5.34 0.33
N LYS A 46 -10.40 -6.25 1.30
CA LYS A 46 -10.28 -5.95 2.73
C LYS A 46 -8.82 -5.80 3.14
N GLY A 47 -8.59 -5.12 4.27
CA GLY A 47 -7.27 -5.08 4.87
C GLY A 47 -6.83 -6.47 5.34
N ILE A 48 -5.53 -6.73 5.34
CA ILE A 48 -4.95 -7.96 5.89
C ILE A 48 -4.30 -7.59 7.21
N LEU A 49 -4.84 -8.10 8.31
CA LEU A 49 -4.25 -7.91 9.64
C LEU A 49 -2.95 -8.71 9.73
N LEU A 50 -1.88 -8.07 10.18
CA LEU A 50 -0.59 -8.72 10.35
C LEU A 50 -0.53 -9.37 11.73
N MET A 51 -0.19 -10.64 11.81
CA MET A 51 -0.24 -11.40 13.08
C MET A 51 0.86 -11.01 14.08
N GLU A 52 1.83 -10.20 13.67
CA GLU A 52 2.96 -9.78 14.50
C GLU A 52 3.23 -8.30 14.31
N ASN A 53 3.67 -7.64 15.38
CA ASN A 53 4.13 -6.26 15.32
C ASN A 53 5.60 -6.21 14.90
N SER A 54 5.90 -6.63 13.67
CA SER A 54 7.26 -6.53 13.15
C SER A 54 7.60 -5.08 12.81
N GLU A 55 8.73 -4.60 13.30
CA GLU A 55 9.27 -3.29 12.93
C GLU A 55 9.92 -3.28 11.53
N SER A 56 10.04 -4.44 10.87
CA SER A 56 10.89 -4.64 9.70
C SER A 56 10.11 -5.12 8.46
N TYR A 57 8.93 -4.55 8.21
CA TYR A 57 8.26 -4.79 6.93
C TYR A 57 9.03 -4.13 5.79
N LYS A 58 9.31 -4.93 4.76
CA LYS A 58 9.99 -4.48 3.56
C LYS A 58 9.11 -4.70 2.35
N PRO A 59 9.10 -3.74 1.42
CA PRO A 59 8.40 -3.92 0.17
C PRO A 59 9.01 -5.04 -0.67
N HIS A 60 8.17 -5.81 -1.34
CA HIS A 60 8.60 -6.91 -2.19
C HIS A 60 7.70 -7.02 -3.42
N ILE A 61 8.29 -7.30 -4.59
CA ILE A 61 7.57 -7.58 -5.82
C ILE A 61 8.19 -8.77 -6.55
N GLY A 62 7.32 -9.67 -7.04
CA GLY A 62 7.67 -10.71 -7.99
C GLY A 62 7.13 -10.36 -9.36
N LEU A 63 7.95 -10.49 -10.40
CA LEU A 63 7.58 -10.21 -11.79
C LEU A 63 7.73 -11.47 -12.63
N LYS A 64 6.80 -11.67 -13.58
CA LYS A 64 6.89 -12.76 -14.56
C LYS A 64 6.53 -12.21 -15.93
N CYS A 65 7.53 -12.12 -16.82
CA CYS A 65 7.36 -11.66 -18.20
C CYS A 65 6.71 -10.26 -18.34
N CYS A 66 6.95 -9.36 -17.39
CA CYS A 66 6.42 -8.00 -17.40
C CYS A 66 7.48 -6.99 -16.92
N SER A 67 7.27 -5.72 -17.27
CA SER A 67 8.07 -4.59 -16.80
C SER A 67 7.22 -3.72 -15.90
N VAL A 68 7.82 -3.28 -14.79
CA VAL A 68 7.17 -2.33 -13.89
C VAL A 68 8.08 -1.19 -13.51
N GLU A 69 7.46 -0.07 -13.13
CA GLU A 69 8.14 1.04 -12.49
C GLU A 69 7.62 1.24 -11.08
N ALA A 70 8.54 1.43 -10.12
CA ALA A 70 8.20 1.65 -8.73
C ALA A 70 8.19 3.14 -8.39
N ASN A 71 7.13 3.62 -7.73
CA ASN A 71 7.07 4.96 -7.16
C ASN A 71 7.04 4.88 -5.63
N PHE A 72 8.10 5.39 -4.99
CA PHE A 72 8.26 5.47 -3.54
C PHE A 72 7.98 6.87 -2.98
N GLY A 73 7.50 7.81 -3.81
CA GLY A 73 7.17 9.17 -3.41
C GLY A 73 8.31 10.19 -3.49
N ASN A 74 9.45 9.84 -4.10
CA ASN A 74 10.60 10.76 -4.22
C ASN A 74 10.32 11.99 -5.10
N ASN A 75 9.39 11.88 -6.05
CA ASN A 75 9.03 12.95 -7.00
C ASN A 75 7.53 13.27 -6.89
N TRP A 76 7.14 13.93 -5.80
CA TRP A 76 5.72 14.22 -5.51
C TRP A 76 5.08 15.15 -6.55
N GLU A 77 5.81 16.14 -7.06
CA GLU A 77 5.28 17.15 -7.98
C GLU A 77 4.99 16.60 -9.37
N SER A 78 5.86 15.73 -9.87
CA SER A 78 5.70 15.15 -11.21
C SER A 78 4.95 13.81 -11.21
N ARG A 79 4.87 13.13 -10.06
CA ARG A 79 4.26 11.80 -9.96
C ARG A 79 3.71 11.52 -8.55
N PRO A 80 2.57 12.13 -8.19
CA PRO A 80 1.93 11.88 -6.91
C PRO A 80 1.44 10.42 -6.79
N PHE A 81 1.11 10.00 -5.57
CA PHE A 81 0.38 8.76 -5.38
C PHE A 81 -1.04 8.90 -5.93
N GLU A 82 -1.50 7.89 -6.67
CA GLU A 82 -2.87 7.85 -7.17
C GLU A 82 -3.90 7.72 -6.02
N TYR A 83 -3.50 7.06 -4.94
CA TYR A 83 -4.34 6.87 -3.76
C TYR A 83 -4.28 8.08 -2.83
N ASP A 84 -5.44 8.68 -2.57
CA ASP A 84 -5.60 9.76 -1.59
C ASP A 84 -5.68 9.18 -0.18
N ILE A 85 -4.54 9.15 0.50
CA ILE A 85 -4.42 8.63 1.86
C ILE A 85 -5.26 9.41 2.89
N THR A 86 -5.65 10.65 2.60
CA THR A 86 -6.51 11.43 3.52
C THR A 86 -7.94 10.89 3.55
N LYS A 87 -8.34 10.18 2.49
CA LYS A 87 -9.63 9.48 2.39
C LYS A 87 -9.58 8.05 2.90
N HIS A 88 -8.46 7.63 3.49
CA HIS A 88 -8.34 6.30 4.06
C HIS A 88 -9.24 6.18 5.30
N LEU A 89 -10.45 5.65 5.09
CA LEU A 89 -11.36 5.31 6.16
C LEU A 89 -10.97 3.94 6.70
N ILE A 90 -10.72 3.85 8.01
CA ILE A 90 -10.51 2.58 8.70
C ILE A 90 -11.85 1.84 8.72
N LEU A 91 -12.21 1.19 7.61
CA LEU A 91 -13.14 0.08 7.64
C LEU A 91 -12.35 -1.05 8.31
N LYS A 92 -12.64 -1.32 9.59
CA LYS A 92 -12.09 -2.45 10.36
C LYS A 92 -12.61 -3.80 9.82
N GLU A 93 -12.59 -3.95 8.50
CA GLU A 93 -12.92 -5.18 7.80
C GLU A 93 -11.59 -5.79 7.40
N PHE A 94 -11.15 -6.74 8.22
CA PHE A 94 -9.97 -7.54 7.98
C PHE A 94 -10.40 -8.92 7.47
N CYS A 95 -9.62 -9.47 6.52
CA CYS A 95 -9.71 -10.88 6.14
C CYS A 95 -8.82 -11.73 7.05
#